data_AF-A0A179GYN4-F1
#
_entry.id   AF-A0A179GYN4-F1
#
_cell.length_a   1.000
_cell.length_b   1.000
_cell.length_c   1.000
_cell.angle_alpha   90.00
_cell.angle_beta   90.00
_cell.angle_gamma   90.00
#
_symmetry.space_group_name_H-M   'P 1'
#
loop_
_entity.id
_entity.type
_entity.pdbx_description
1 polymer ?
#
loop_
_entity_poly.entity_id
_entity_poly.type
_entity_poly.pdbx_seq_one_letter_code
_entity_poly.pdbx_strand_id
1 'polypeptide(L)'
;MSGPIFGIVPAGLPLITEPTSTPSQTSCLYALPTSKSYSHIVVFLLPNVALPANTAAAIYLATASEVAAAAQSGGTPNFRFLGGIGPGKESAMFKVGGSSASSSPEAGGLVIGVSVEPADAVGQRLQELAAGKTTGAVASAAQPSTAILAQRIIQNAFNFLASFSGTAGPGGVEVVPLRAFEDWWRKFESRVRADPSFLERQSD
;
A
#
# COMPACT_ATOMS: atom_id res chain seq x y z
N MET A 1 -5.85 -0.45 34.44
CA MET A 1 -4.66 -0.64 33.60
C MET A 1 -5.17 -0.96 32.20
N SER A 2 -4.94 -0.08 31.22
CA SER A 2 -5.33 -0.36 29.84
C SER A 2 -4.46 -1.50 29.34
N GLY A 3 -5.07 -2.62 28.93
CA GLY A 3 -4.35 -3.77 28.40
C GLY A 3 -3.61 -3.43 27.10
N PRO A 4 -2.69 -4.30 26.65
CA PRO A 4 -2.04 -4.13 25.36
C PRO A 4 -3.08 -4.10 24.24
N ILE A 5 -2.90 -3.22 23.26
CA ILE A 5 -3.84 -3.03 22.14
C ILE A 5 -3.30 -3.70 20.87
N PHE A 6 -1.98 -3.72 20.71
CA PHE A 6 -1.30 -4.16 19.50
C PHE A 6 -0.39 -5.35 19.77
N GLY A 7 -0.34 -6.27 18.81
CA GLY A 7 0.65 -7.34 18.73
C GLY A 7 1.61 -7.08 17.57
N ILE A 8 2.90 -7.28 17.81
CA ILE A 8 3.96 -7.17 16.80
C ILE A 8 4.75 -8.47 16.77
N VAL A 9 4.88 -9.06 15.58
CA VAL A 9 5.65 -10.29 15.35
C VAL A 9 6.69 -10.02 14.28
N PRO A 10 7.98 -9.87 14.64
CA PRO A 10 9.04 -9.93 13.65
C PRO A 10 9.17 -11.36 13.12
N ALA A 11 9.49 -11.50 11.84
CA ALA A 11 9.59 -12.81 11.19
C ALA A 11 10.62 -13.71 11.91
N GLY A 12 10.16 -14.84 12.45
CA GLY A 12 11.00 -15.81 13.15
C GLY A 12 11.38 -15.42 14.59
N LEU A 13 10.71 -14.43 15.18
CA LEU A 13 10.87 -14.01 16.57
C LEU A 13 9.54 -14.09 17.34
N PRO A 14 9.57 -14.12 18.68
CA PRO A 14 8.34 -14.18 19.49
C PRO A 14 7.48 -12.92 19.36
N LEU A 15 6.20 -13.08 19.70
CA LEU A 15 5.23 -11.99 19.78
C LEU A 15 5.63 -10.98 20.85
N ILE A 16 5.51 -9.70 20.49
CA ILE A 16 5.70 -8.54 21.36
C ILE A 16 4.34 -7.85 21.52
N THR A 17 3.86 -7.76 22.76
CA THR A 17 2.60 -7.06 23.10
C THR A 17 2.83 -5.87 24.03
N GLU A 18 3.97 -5.83 24.72
CA GLU A 18 4.29 -4.78 25.67
C GLU A 18 5.07 -3.66 24.98
N PRO A 19 4.58 -2.40 25.01
CA PRO A 19 5.31 -1.27 24.48
C PRO A 19 6.52 -0.96 25.37
N THR A 20 7.65 -0.65 24.75
CA THR A 20 8.87 -0.20 25.43
C THR A 20 8.72 1.22 25.99
N SER A 21 7.91 2.06 25.33
CA SER A 21 7.59 3.41 25.79
C SER A 21 6.26 3.88 25.23
N THR A 22 5.54 4.72 25.98
CA THR A 22 4.25 5.32 25.59
C THR A 22 4.33 6.84 25.72
N PRO A 23 4.92 7.54 24.73
CA PRO A 23 5.12 8.99 24.81
C PRO A 23 3.81 9.79 24.86
N SER A 24 2.71 9.22 24.39
CA SER A 24 1.38 9.82 24.47
C SER A 24 0.33 8.75 24.76
N GLN A 25 -0.91 9.15 25.05
CA GLN A 25 -2.02 8.21 25.27
C GLN A 25 -2.41 7.43 24.00
N THR A 26 -2.08 7.96 22.83
CA THR A 26 -2.41 7.36 21.52
C THR A 26 -1.19 6.80 20.80
N SER A 27 0.02 6.98 21.34
CA SER A 27 1.27 6.59 20.69
C SER A 27 2.06 5.62 21.56
N CYS A 28 2.43 4.48 20.97
CA CYS A 28 3.20 3.42 21.59
C CYS A 28 4.47 3.15 20.76
N LEU A 29 5.59 2.89 21.43
CA LEU A 29 6.86 2.52 20.82
C LEU A 29 7.25 1.10 21.23
N TYR A 30 7.69 0.30 20.26
CA TYR A 30 8.12 -1.08 20.45
C TYR A 30 9.54 -1.25 19.93
N ALA A 31 10.49 -1.52 20.82
CA ALA A 31 11.84 -1.88 20.44
C ALA A 31 11.86 -3.33 19.97
N LEU A 32 12.34 -3.55 18.75
CA LEU A 32 12.43 -4.89 18.19
C LEU A 32 13.75 -5.57 18.62
N PRO A 33 13.72 -6.88 18.93
CA PRO A 33 14.93 -7.63 19.25
C PRO A 33 15.92 -7.63 18.08
N THR A 34 17.22 -7.63 18.40
CA THR A 34 18.32 -7.72 17.43
C THR A 34 18.97 -9.10 17.40
N SER A 35 18.39 -10.08 18.11
CA SER A 35 18.94 -11.45 18.24
C SER A 35 19.03 -12.22 16.93
N LYS A 36 18.18 -11.89 15.95
CA LYS A 36 18.17 -12.49 14.61
C LYS A 36 17.84 -11.45 13.56
N SER A 37 18.37 -11.60 12.34
CA SER A 37 17.98 -10.77 11.21
C SER A 37 16.59 -11.15 10.70
N TYR A 38 15.76 -10.13 10.43
CA TYR A 38 14.44 -10.26 9.81
C TYR A 38 14.22 -9.10 8.86
N SER A 39 13.43 -9.34 7.82
CA SER A 39 13.06 -8.30 6.85
C SER A 39 11.60 -7.89 6.93
N HIS A 40 10.77 -8.66 7.65
CA HIS A 40 9.34 -8.43 7.73
C HIS A 40 8.87 -8.45 9.18
N ILE A 41 7.89 -7.61 9.47
CA ILE A 41 7.12 -7.62 10.71
C ILE A 41 5.64 -7.74 10.36
N VAL A 42 4.87 -8.32 11.27
CA VAL A 42 3.41 -8.30 11.23
C VAL A 42 2.94 -7.49 12.43
N VAL A 43 2.04 -6.54 12.19
CA VAL A 43 1.39 -5.76 13.23
C VAL A 43 -0.11 -6.02 13.15
N PHE A 44 -0.75 -6.25 14.30
CA PHE A 44 -2.16 -6.56 14.38
C PHE A 44 -2.81 -6.06 15.67
N LEU A 45 -4.13 -5.91 15.65
CA LEU A 45 -4.93 -5.64 16.85
C LEU A 45 -5.10 -6.93 17.66
N LEU A 46 -4.94 -6.83 18.98
CA LEU A 46 -5.20 -7.96 19.87
C LEU A 46 -6.70 -8.29 19.92
N PRO A 47 -7.07 -9.57 20.11
CA PRO A 47 -8.47 -9.97 20.15
C PRO A 47 -9.20 -9.25 21.28
N ASN A 48 -10.46 -8.90 21.03
CA ASN A 48 -11.35 -8.18 21.96
C ASN A 48 -10.92 -6.73 22.27
N VAL A 49 -10.03 -6.14 21.47
CA VAL A 49 -9.70 -4.71 21.56
C VAL A 49 -10.16 -4.00 20.30
N ALA A 50 -10.89 -2.90 20.47
CA ALA A 50 -11.33 -2.03 19.38
C ALA A 50 -10.66 -0.67 19.47
N LEU A 51 -10.29 -0.11 18.33
CA LEU A 51 -9.86 1.28 18.25
C LEU A 51 -11.06 2.22 18.45
N PRO A 52 -10.84 3.45 18.94
CA PRO A 52 -11.88 4.47 19.00
C PRO A 52 -12.58 4.69 17.65
N ALA A 53 -13.84 5.11 17.68
CA ALA A 53 -14.61 5.37 16.46
C ALA A 53 -13.89 6.38 15.53
N ASN A 54 -13.92 6.12 14.23
CA ASN A 54 -13.27 6.93 13.19
C ASN A 54 -11.75 7.06 13.35
N THR A 55 -11.08 6.09 13.99
CA THR A 55 -9.62 6.07 14.12
C THR A 55 -8.99 4.84 13.45
N ALA A 56 -7.73 4.99 13.09
CA ALA A 56 -6.85 3.93 12.59
C ALA A 56 -5.48 4.07 13.24
N ALA A 57 -4.76 2.95 13.37
CA ALA A 57 -3.39 2.95 13.88
C ALA A 57 -2.41 3.10 12.71
N ALA A 58 -1.69 4.22 12.70
CA ALA A 58 -0.57 4.49 11.82
C ALA A 58 0.70 3.82 12.35
N ILE A 59 1.41 3.12 11.45
CA ILE A 59 2.61 2.34 11.76
C ILE A 59 3.82 3.06 11.18
N TYR A 60 4.80 3.29 12.04
CA TYR A 60 6.04 4.00 11.74
C TYR A 60 7.27 3.16 12.08
N LEU A 61 8.36 3.39 11.36
CA LEU A 61 9.66 2.77 11.59
C LEU A 61 10.70 3.86 11.86
N ALA A 62 11.51 3.66 12.88
CA ALA A 62 12.74 4.42 13.10
C ALA A 62 13.84 3.46 13.55
N THR A 63 15.09 3.90 13.45
CA THR A 63 16.21 3.22 14.07
C THR A 63 16.31 3.58 15.56
N ALA A 64 16.85 2.68 16.38
CA ALA A 64 17.06 2.93 17.80
C ALA A 64 18.00 4.12 18.04
N SER A 65 18.96 4.35 17.14
CA SER A 65 19.86 5.51 17.17
C SER A 65 19.10 6.82 16.94
N GLU A 66 18.19 6.89 15.96
CA GLU A 66 17.34 8.07 15.74
C GLU A 66 16.44 8.37 16.94
N VAL A 67 15.86 7.33 17.54
CA VAL A 67 15.02 7.49 18.74
C VAL A 67 15.85 7.95 19.94
N ALA A 68 17.04 7.40 20.13
CA ALA A 68 17.95 7.81 21.20
C ALA A 68 18.47 9.25 21.00
N ALA A 69 18.84 9.62 19.77
CA ALA A 69 19.29 10.97 19.43
C ALA A 69 18.18 12.00 19.64
N ALA A 70 16.95 11.68 19.25
CA ALA A 70 15.78 12.53 19.48
C ALA A 70 15.50 12.72 20.98
N ALA A 71 15.61 11.66 21.78
CA ALA A 71 15.45 11.73 23.24
C ALA A 71 16.50 12.63 23.91
N GLN A 72 17.75 12.62 23.42
CA GLN A 72 18.82 13.49 23.94
C GLN A 72 18.68 14.95 23.51
N SER A 73 18.13 15.18 22.32
CA SER A 73 18.00 16.52 21.71
C SER A 73 16.67 17.20 22.02
N GLY A 74 15.73 16.49 22.68
CA GLY A 74 14.34 16.94 22.86
C GLY A 74 13.55 17.05 21.54
N GLY A 75 14.03 16.41 20.47
CA GLY A 75 13.44 16.45 19.14
C GLY A 75 12.51 15.28 18.85
N THR A 76 11.91 15.27 17.66
CA THR A 76 11.14 14.13 17.14
C THR A 76 12.04 13.20 16.33
N PRO A 77 12.04 11.87 16.57
CA PRO A 77 12.77 10.92 15.74
C PRO A 77 12.30 10.98 14.29
N ASN A 78 13.19 10.70 13.35
CA ASN A 78 12.80 10.58 11.95
C ASN A 78 12.03 9.27 11.73
N PHE A 79 10.71 9.35 11.88
CA PHE A 79 9.83 8.21 11.69
C PHE A 79 9.39 8.10 10.23
N ARG A 80 9.71 6.97 9.62
CA ARG A 80 9.21 6.60 8.30
C ARG A 80 7.85 5.91 8.42
N PHE A 81 6.83 6.46 7.77
CA PHE A 81 5.52 5.84 7.68
C PHE A 81 5.58 4.53 6.86
N LEU A 82 5.05 3.44 7.43
CA LEU A 82 4.98 2.12 6.79
C LEU A 82 3.58 1.79 6.27
N GLY A 83 2.54 2.33 6.91
CA GLY A 83 1.13 2.08 6.57
C GLY A 83 0.23 2.17 7.80
N GLY A 84 -0.96 1.57 7.72
CA GLY A 84 -1.91 1.58 8.84
C GLY A 84 -2.77 0.33 8.93
N ILE A 85 -3.33 0.12 10.12
CA ILE A 85 -4.33 -0.91 10.45
C ILE A 85 -5.54 -0.25 11.12
N GLY A 86 -6.72 -0.83 10.98
CA GLY A 86 -7.96 -0.25 11.51
C GLY A 86 -9.19 -1.10 11.20
N PRO A 87 -10.41 -0.55 11.38
CA PRO A 87 -11.64 -1.25 11.07
C PRO A 87 -11.65 -1.81 9.64
N GLY A 88 -11.91 -3.11 9.48
CA GLY A 88 -11.87 -3.81 8.19
C GLY A 88 -10.49 -4.32 7.77
N LYS A 89 -9.41 -3.87 8.41
CA LYS A 89 -8.04 -4.37 8.22
C LYS A 89 -7.27 -4.38 9.54
N GLU A 90 -7.50 -5.42 10.33
CA GLU A 90 -6.99 -5.54 11.70
C GLU A 90 -5.51 -5.97 11.77
N SER A 91 -4.92 -6.37 10.64
CA SER A 91 -3.51 -6.77 10.56
C SER A 91 -2.86 -6.35 9.24
N ALA A 92 -1.54 -6.17 9.29
CA ALA A 92 -0.72 -5.89 8.11
C ALA A 92 0.72 -6.37 8.29
N MET A 93 1.35 -6.79 7.19
CA MET A 93 2.78 -7.10 7.13
C MET A 93 3.54 -5.93 6.51
N PHE A 94 4.69 -5.60 7.09
CA PHE A 94 5.56 -4.52 6.61
C PHE A 94 7.00 -5.01 6.43
N LYS A 95 7.65 -4.55 5.35
CA LYS A 95 9.07 -4.78 5.10
C LYS A 95 9.91 -3.74 5.85
N VAL A 96 10.72 -4.20 6.79
CA VAL A 96 11.63 -3.38 7.61
C VAL A 96 13.09 -3.54 7.22
N GLY A 97 13.46 -4.66 6.58
CA GLY A 97 14.81 -4.92 6.12
C GLY A 97 15.00 -4.58 4.63
N GLY A 98 16.01 -3.79 4.31
CA GLY A 98 16.46 -3.55 2.93
C GLY A 98 15.93 -2.27 2.25
N SER A 99 15.53 -1.24 3.00
CA SER A 99 15.30 0.07 2.39
C SER A 99 16.59 0.87 2.34
N SER A 100 17.25 0.81 1.18
CA SER A 100 18.27 1.78 0.79
C SER A 100 17.65 3.17 0.68
N ALA A 101 17.88 4.00 1.69
CA ALA A 101 18.03 5.45 1.60
C ALA A 101 18.86 5.90 2.81
N SER A 102 20.18 6.02 2.59
CA SER A 102 21.11 6.85 3.37
C SER A 102 21.16 6.71 4.90
N SER A 103 21.04 5.51 5.47
CA SER A 103 21.53 5.24 6.82
C SER A 103 22.29 3.93 6.83
N SER A 104 23.59 4.03 7.12
CA SER A 104 24.49 2.89 7.31
C SER A 104 23.86 1.86 8.27
N PRO A 105 23.99 0.54 8.02
CA PRO A 105 23.50 -0.50 8.90
C PRO A 105 24.46 -0.62 10.10
N GLU A 106 24.59 0.44 10.88
CA GLU A 106 25.35 0.43 12.13
C GLU A 106 24.43 -0.12 13.21
N ALA A 107 24.37 -1.45 13.32
CA ALA A 107 24.12 -2.23 14.53
C ALA A 107 23.09 -1.68 15.57
N GLY A 108 22.09 -0.92 15.14
CA GLY A 108 21.11 -0.26 15.98
C GLY A 108 19.77 -0.95 15.77
N GLY A 109 19.18 -1.46 16.84
CA GLY A 109 17.86 -2.10 16.78
C GLY A 109 16.80 -1.23 16.09
N LEU A 110 15.72 -1.84 15.63
CA LEU A 110 14.61 -1.13 15.00
C LEU A 110 13.56 -0.80 16.05
N VAL A 111 12.89 0.35 15.90
CA VAL A 111 11.78 0.77 16.76
C VAL A 111 10.54 0.98 15.91
N ILE A 112 9.44 0.34 16.31
CA ILE A 112 8.13 0.50 15.68
C ILE A 112 7.30 1.49 16.50
N GLY A 113 6.86 2.56 15.85
CA GLY A 113 5.89 3.50 16.40
C GLY A 113 4.49 3.13 15.94
N VAL A 114 3.54 3.05 16.87
CA VAL A 114 2.12 2.86 16.58
C VAL A 114 1.37 4.05 17.14
N SER A 115 0.71 4.82 16.28
CA SER A 115 -0.03 6.04 16.64
C SER A 115 -1.48 5.92 16.21
N VAL A 116 -2.42 6.07 17.15
CA VAL A 116 -3.86 6.09 16.86
C VAL A 116 -4.25 7.48 16.40
N GLU A 117 -4.70 7.58 15.14
CA GLU A 117 -4.99 8.83 14.44
C GLU A 117 -6.36 8.76 13.73
N PRO A 118 -6.96 9.89 13.33
CA PRO A 118 -8.18 9.88 12.53
C PRO A 118 -8.03 9.05 11.26
N ALA A 119 -9.00 8.19 10.98
CA ALA A 119 -8.95 7.25 9.86
C ALA A 119 -8.75 7.96 8.50
N ASP A 120 -9.33 9.15 8.33
CA ASP A 120 -9.19 9.96 7.12
C ASP A 120 -7.73 10.41 6.89
N ALA A 121 -7.03 10.82 7.96
CA ALA A 121 -5.63 11.26 7.88
C ALA A 121 -4.68 10.09 7.56
N VAL A 122 -4.92 8.91 8.14
CA VAL A 122 -4.18 7.69 7.82
C VAL A 122 -4.46 7.26 6.38
N GLY A 123 -5.72 7.35 5.94
CA GLY A 123 -6.14 7.05 4.57
C GLY A 123 -5.42 7.92 3.53
N GLN A 124 -5.32 9.22 3.75
CA GLN A 124 -4.59 10.14 2.87
C GLN A 124 -3.11 9.79 2.75
N ARG A 125 -2.41 9.55 3.86
CA ARG A 125 -0.99 9.14 3.84
C ARG A 125 -0.78 7.79 3.16
N LEU A 126 -1.73 6.87 3.29
CA LEU A 126 -1.68 5.59 2.60
C LEU A 126 -1.84 5.75 1.07
N GLN A 127 -2.71 6.67 0.63
CA GLN A 127 -2.85 7.04 -0.77
C GLN A 127 -1.58 7.71 -1.31
N GLU A 128 -0.95 8.61 -0.54
CA GLU A 128 0.34 9.22 -0.88
C GLU A 128 1.46 8.19 -0.97
N LEU A 129 1.51 7.23 -0.03
CA LEU A 129 2.48 6.13 -0.06
C LEU A 129 2.28 5.24 -1.29
N ALA A 130 1.03 4.99 -1.68
CA ALA A 130 0.70 4.25 -2.90
C ALA A 130 1.08 5.04 -4.17
N ALA A 131 0.87 6.35 -4.19
CA ALA A 131 1.25 7.23 -5.28
C ALA A 131 2.78 7.37 -5.40
N GLY A 132 3.50 7.52 -4.29
CA GLY A 132 4.96 7.64 -4.24
C GLY A 132 5.70 6.35 -4.62
N LYS A 133 5.04 5.19 -4.50
CA LYS A 133 5.58 3.90 -4.95
C LYS A 133 5.54 3.72 -6.48
N THR A 134 4.96 4.67 -7.23
CA THR A 134 4.93 4.64 -8.70
C THR A 134 6.23 5.10 -9.36
N THR A 135 7.20 5.65 -8.61
CA THR A 135 8.49 6.11 -9.16
C THR A 135 9.67 5.18 -8.87
N GLY A 136 9.47 4.07 -8.16
CA GLY A 136 10.54 3.14 -7.84
C GLY A 136 10.06 1.75 -7.45
N ALA A 137 10.44 0.77 -8.26
CA ALA A 137 10.34 -0.68 -8.05
C ALA A 137 9.00 -1.37 -8.34
N VAL A 138 9.02 -2.04 -9.49
CA VAL A 138 8.28 -3.24 -9.88
C VAL A 138 8.05 -4.26 -8.75
N ALA A 139 6.91 -4.95 -8.86
CA ALA A 139 6.49 -6.18 -8.18
C ALA A 139 5.92 -6.05 -6.75
N SER A 140 4.60 -5.94 -6.65
CA SER A 140 3.72 -6.94 -6.04
C SER A 140 2.24 -6.52 -6.17
N ALA A 141 1.52 -7.15 -7.10
CA ALA A 141 0.06 -7.34 -7.15
C ALA A 141 -0.85 -6.15 -6.76
N ALA A 142 -0.56 -4.93 -7.23
CA ALA A 142 -1.57 -3.88 -7.25
C ALA A 142 -2.42 -4.06 -8.51
N GLN A 143 -3.64 -4.57 -8.34
CA GLN A 143 -4.64 -4.55 -9.40
C GLN A 143 -4.75 -3.12 -9.95
N PRO A 144 -4.62 -2.91 -11.28
CA PRO A 144 -4.81 -1.58 -11.85
C PRO A 144 -6.20 -1.07 -11.44
N SER A 145 -6.31 0.21 -11.11
CA SER A 145 -7.60 0.79 -10.73
C SER A 145 -8.64 0.54 -11.83
N THR A 146 -9.90 0.32 -11.45
CA THR A 146 -11.02 0.09 -12.39
C THR A 146 -11.09 1.18 -13.46
N ALA A 147 -10.70 2.41 -13.13
CA ALA A 147 -10.57 3.53 -14.07
C ALA A 147 -9.49 3.30 -15.14
N ILE A 148 -8.30 2.82 -14.76
CA ILE A 148 -7.21 2.51 -15.72
C ILE A 148 -7.60 1.33 -16.61
N LEU A 149 -8.27 0.32 -16.06
CA LEU A 149 -8.80 -0.80 -16.84
C LEU A 149 -9.84 -0.32 -17.86
N ALA A 150 -10.84 0.45 -17.42
CA ALA A 150 -11.86 1.01 -18.30
C ALA A 150 -11.26 1.88 -19.42
N GLN A 151 -10.29 2.72 -19.08
CA GLN A 151 -9.59 3.56 -20.06
C GLN A 151 -8.84 2.72 -21.10
N ARG A 152 -8.17 1.64 -20.69
CA ARG A 152 -7.46 0.72 -21.60
C ARG A 152 -8.42 -0.07 -22.50
N ILE A 153 -9.55 -0.51 -21.95
CA ILE A 153 -10.61 -1.19 -22.72
C ILE A 153 -11.14 -0.27 -23.82
N ILE A 154 -11.47 0.97 -23.48
CA ILE A 154 -11.99 1.97 -24.43
C ILE A 154 -10.93 2.35 -25.47
N GLN A 155 -9.67 2.50 -25.07
CA GLN A 155 -8.58 2.83 -25.99
C GLN A 155 -8.31 1.72 -27.01
N ASN A 156 -8.36 0.45 -26.58
CA ASN A 156 -8.24 -0.68 -27.50
C ASN A 156 -9.43 -0.75 -28.47
N ALA A 157 -10.65 -0.54 -27.96
CA ALA A 157 -11.86 -0.49 -28.77
C ALA A 157 -11.76 0.61 -29.84
N PHE A 158 -11.35 1.81 -29.43
CA PHE A 158 -11.18 2.95 -30.34
C PHE A 158 -10.17 2.65 -31.44
N ASN A 159 -8.97 2.16 -31.10
CA ASN A 159 -7.94 1.82 -32.09
C ASN A 159 -8.41 0.76 -33.11
N PHE A 160 -9.17 -0.24 -32.64
CA PHE A 160 -9.73 -1.24 -33.55
C PHE A 160 -10.80 -0.62 -34.44
N LEU A 161 -11.77 0.09 -33.88
CA LEU A 161 -12.91 0.62 -34.63
C LEU A 161 -12.51 1.74 -35.59
N ALA A 162 -11.50 2.53 -35.23
CA ALA A 162 -10.90 3.54 -36.12
C ALA A 162 -10.26 2.91 -37.36
N SER A 163 -9.81 1.65 -37.32
CA SER A 163 -9.31 0.97 -38.52
C SER A 163 -10.42 0.50 -39.47
N PHE A 164 -11.68 0.49 -39.00
CA PHE A 164 -12.87 0.16 -39.79
C PHE A 164 -13.78 1.36 -40.02
N SER A 165 -13.35 2.57 -39.63
CA SER A 165 -14.13 3.77 -39.88
C SER A 165 -14.11 4.09 -41.37
N GLY A 166 -15.27 4.48 -41.88
CA GLY A 166 -15.46 4.88 -43.27
C GLY A 166 -16.33 6.12 -43.33
N THR A 167 -16.11 6.94 -44.35
CA THR A 167 -16.93 8.13 -44.58
C THR A 167 -18.25 7.70 -45.23
N ALA A 168 -19.38 7.91 -44.55
CA ALA A 168 -20.69 7.60 -45.12
C ALA A 168 -21.44 8.87 -45.55
N GLY A 169 -21.87 8.91 -46.81
CA GLY A 169 -22.76 9.92 -47.36
C GLY A 169 -22.10 11.25 -47.80
N PRO A 170 -22.83 12.12 -48.51
CA PRO A 170 -22.35 13.44 -48.90
C PRO A 170 -22.35 14.33 -47.66
N GLY A 171 -21.17 14.56 -47.07
CA GLY A 171 -21.03 15.31 -45.83
C GLY A 171 -19.90 14.87 -44.91
N GLY A 172 -19.15 13.80 -45.25
CA GLY A 172 -17.89 13.53 -44.57
C GLY A 172 -18.01 12.92 -43.17
N VAL A 173 -19.20 12.46 -42.76
CA VAL A 173 -19.39 11.93 -41.39
C VAL A 173 -18.72 10.56 -41.29
N GLU A 174 -17.74 10.47 -40.40
CA GLU A 174 -17.04 9.23 -40.07
C GLU A 174 -17.99 8.35 -39.25
N VAL A 175 -18.34 7.19 -39.81
CA VAL A 175 -19.23 6.24 -39.15
C VAL A 175 -18.50 4.93 -38.91
N VAL A 176 -18.76 4.33 -37.75
CA VAL A 176 -18.29 2.99 -37.41
C VAL A 176 -19.44 2.01 -37.66
N PRO A 177 -19.29 1.05 -38.60
CA PRO A 177 -20.30 0.04 -38.82
C PRO A 177 -20.52 -0.80 -37.56
N LEU A 178 -21.79 -0.99 -37.17
CA LEU A 178 -22.15 -1.76 -35.96
C LEU A 178 -21.56 -3.19 -35.98
N ARG A 179 -21.42 -3.79 -37.18
CA ARG A 179 -20.76 -5.08 -37.41
C ARG A 179 -19.30 -5.11 -36.92
N ALA A 180 -18.54 -4.03 -37.14
CA ALA A 180 -17.16 -3.94 -36.69
C ALA A 180 -17.06 -3.92 -35.15
N PHE A 181 -18.03 -3.29 -34.49
CA PHE A 181 -18.15 -3.32 -33.03
C PHE A 181 -18.49 -4.72 -32.50
N GLU A 182 -19.47 -5.39 -33.10
CA GLU A 182 -19.83 -6.77 -32.74
C GLU A 182 -18.64 -7.74 -32.88
N ASP A 183 -17.86 -7.62 -33.96
CA ASP A 183 -16.69 -8.46 -34.20
C ASP A 183 -15.55 -8.18 -33.21
N TRP A 184 -15.33 -6.90 -32.87
CA TRP A 184 -14.39 -6.53 -31.80
C TRP A 184 -14.81 -7.13 -30.46
N TRP A 185 -16.08 -6.96 -30.09
CA TRP A 185 -16.62 -7.43 -28.81
C TRP A 185 -16.44 -8.94 -28.65
N ARG A 186 -16.75 -9.73 -29.69
CA ARG A 186 -16.54 -11.19 -29.69
C ARG A 186 -15.08 -11.59 -29.48
N LYS A 187 -14.14 -10.88 -30.11
CA LYS A 187 -12.70 -11.13 -29.96
C LYS A 187 -12.21 -10.74 -28.56
N PHE A 188 -12.69 -9.61 -28.04
CA PHE A 188 -12.38 -9.13 -26.70
C PHE A 188 -12.87 -10.10 -25.63
N GLU A 189 -14.13 -10.54 -25.70
CA GLU A 189 -14.72 -11.49 -24.74
C GLU A 189 -13.97 -12.82 -24.71
N SER A 190 -13.60 -13.35 -25.89
CA SER A 190 -12.79 -14.57 -26.00
C SER A 190 -11.41 -14.42 -25.36
N ARG A 191 -10.73 -13.27 -25.59
CA ARG A 191 -9.43 -12.95 -24.99
C ARG A 191 -9.51 -12.77 -23.48
N VAL A 192 -10.55 -12.12 -22.96
CA VAL A 192 -10.75 -11.92 -21.51
C VAL A 192 -10.99 -13.25 -20.82
N ARG A 193 -11.79 -14.14 -21.42
CA ARG A 193 -12.05 -15.47 -20.87
C ARG A 193 -10.79 -16.36 -20.87
N ALA A 194 -9.95 -16.23 -21.90
CA ALA A 194 -8.73 -17.02 -22.04
C ALA A 194 -7.54 -16.50 -21.21
N ASP A 195 -7.39 -15.17 -21.09
CA ASP A 195 -6.31 -14.54 -20.31
C ASP A 195 -6.78 -13.21 -19.67
N PRO A 196 -7.40 -13.24 -18.48
CA PRO A 196 -7.84 -12.03 -17.79
C PRO A 196 -6.73 -10.99 -17.56
N SER A 197 -5.46 -11.41 -17.54
CA SER A 197 -4.32 -10.53 -17.28
C SER A 197 -3.88 -9.70 -18.49
N PHE A 198 -4.42 -9.94 -19.69
CA PHE A 198 -4.01 -9.18 -20.88
C PHE A 198 -4.34 -7.67 -20.76
N LEU A 199 -5.39 -7.30 -20.01
CA LEU A 199 -5.77 -5.91 -19.76
C LEU A 199 -4.75 -5.15 -18.89
N GLU A 200 -3.95 -5.90 -18.12
CA GLU A 200 -2.95 -5.35 -17.22
C GLU A 200 -1.62 -5.08 -17.94
N ARG A 201 -1.37 -5.78 -19.04
CA ARG A 201 -0.19 -5.58 -19.89
C ARG A 201 -0.39 -4.30 -20.72
N GLN A 202 0.61 -3.42 -20.76
CA GLN A 202 0.59 -2.30 -21.71
C GLN A 202 0.58 -2.89 -23.12
N SER A 203 -0.50 -2.64 -23.86
CA SER A 203 -0.53 -2.84 -25.30
C SER A 203 0.43 -1.79 -25.90
N ASP A 204 1.53 -2.25 -26.48
CA ASP A 204 2.38 -1.44 -27.36
C ASP A 204 1.60 -1.02 -28.62
#